data_AF-A0A8T9SDG6-F1
#
_entry.id   AF-A0A8T9SDG6-F1
#
_cell.length_a   1.000
_cell.length_b   1.000
_cell.length_c   1.000
_cell.angle_alpha   90.00
_cell.angle_beta   90.00
_cell.angle_gamma   90.00
#
_symmetry.space_group_name_H-M   'P 1'
#
loop_
_entity.id
_entity.type
_entity.pdbx_description
1 polymer ?
#
loop_
_entity_poly.entity_id
_entity_poly.type
_entity_poly.pdbx_seq_one_letter_code
_entity_poly.pdbx_strand_id
1 'polypeptide(L)'
;MPNKTPLTPEQEIAELKRQLAESNAEKEAQASIISTQEEQLAAAAVQGAGALSVVTHDKKRYQVLAGRFSLKGVSITHQELKSKPELVQQLVEENSPLLELIEEPAKAA
;
A
#
# COMPACT_ATOMS: atom_id res chain seq x y z
N MET A 1 -40.50 22.53 -20.69
CA MET A 1 -39.53 21.43 -20.93
C MET A 1 -38.64 21.88 -22.09
N PRO A 2 -37.34 22.14 -21.90
CA PRO A 2 -36.49 22.58 -23.01
C PRO A 2 -36.29 21.42 -23.99
N ASN A 3 -36.73 21.63 -25.23
CA ASN A 3 -36.50 20.75 -26.39
C ASN A 3 -34.99 20.58 -26.60
N LYS A 4 -34.49 19.34 -26.53
CA LYS A 4 -33.19 19.01 -27.13
C LYS A 4 -33.38 18.92 -28.64
N THR A 5 -32.98 19.95 -29.37
CA THR A 5 -32.81 19.87 -30.82
C THR A 5 -31.83 18.71 -31.10
N PRO A 6 -32.17 17.73 -31.97
CA PRO A 6 -31.25 16.64 -32.27
C PRO A 6 -30.02 17.20 -32.98
N LEU A 7 -28.84 16.84 -32.48
CA LEU A 7 -27.56 17.17 -33.12
C LEU A 7 -27.55 16.57 -34.53
N THR A 8 -27.01 17.30 -35.51
CA THR A 8 -26.79 16.72 -36.84
C THR A 8 -25.69 15.65 -36.75
N PRO A 9 -25.67 14.64 -37.66
CA PRO A 9 -24.66 13.59 -37.63
C PRO A 9 -23.22 14.12 -37.61
N GLU A 10 -22.97 15.24 -38.30
CA GLU A 10 -21.67 15.90 -38.31
C GLU A 10 -21.30 16.53 -36.96
N GLN A 11 -22.27 17.09 -36.24
CA GLN A 11 -22.06 17.61 -34.89
C GLN A 11 -21.86 16.49 -33.86
N GLU A 12 -22.57 15.38 -34.02
CA GLU A 12 -22.41 14.20 -33.17
C GLU A 12 -21.01 13.58 -33.33
N ILE A 13 -20.49 13.49 -34.56
CA ILE A 13 -19.12 13.05 -34.84
C ILE A 13 -18.09 13.99 -34.21
N ALA A 14 -18.29 15.30 -34.30
CA ALA A 14 -17.38 16.28 -33.71
C ALA A 14 -17.35 16.18 -32.18
N GLU A 15 -18.51 15.99 -31.56
CA GLU A 15 -18.63 15.85 -30.10
C GLU A 15 -18.02 14.53 -29.60
N LEU A 16 -18.25 13.42 -30.30
CA LEU A 16 -17.64 12.12 -29.98
C LEU A 16 -16.11 12.16 -30.12
N LYS A 17 -15.58 12.84 -31.14
CA LYS A 17 -14.12 13.05 -31.30
C LYS A 17 -13.55 13.87 -30.14
N ARG A 18 -14.28 14.91 -29.70
CA ARG A 18 -13.86 15.72 -28.55
C ARG A 18 -13.82 14.90 -27.26
N GLN A 19 -14.85 14.09 -27.01
CA GLN A 19 -14.91 13.21 -25.85
C GLN A 19 -13.80 12.14 -25.87
N LEU A 20 -13.47 11.58 -27.04
CA LEU A 20 -12.34 10.66 -27.18
C LEU A 20 -11.00 11.31 -26.87
N ALA A 21 -10.78 12.54 -27.34
CA ALA A 21 -9.55 13.28 -27.05
C ALA A 21 -9.42 13.61 -25.56
N GLU A 22 -10.51 14.05 -24.93
CA GLU A 22 -10.55 14.34 -23.49
C GLU A 22 -10.33 13.08 -22.65
N SER A 23 -10.98 11.97 -23.00
CA SER A 23 -10.80 10.68 -22.32
C SER A 23 -9.38 10.13 -22.47
N ASN A 24 -8.75 10.30 -23.63
CA ASN A 24 -7.36 9.88 -23.82
C ASN A 24 -6.40 10.73 -23.00
N ALA A 25 -6.59 12.06 -22.97
CA ALA A 25 -5.78 12.95 -22.13
C ALA A 25 -5.90 12.60 -20.64
N GLU A 26 -7.10 12.26 -20.17
CA GLU A 26 -7.31 11.85 -18.77
C GLU A 26 -6.63 10.51 -18.46
N LYS A 27 -6.66 9.55 -19.38
CA LYS A 27 -5.95 8.28 -19.24
C LYS A 27 -4.43 8.47 -19.18
N GLU A 28 -3.86 9.35 -20.00
CA GLU A 28 -2.42 9.65 -19.97
C GLU A 28 -2.01 10.32 -18.65
N ALA A 29 -2.84 11.23 -18.14
CA ALA A 29 -2.62 11.83 -16.83
C ALA A 29 -2.67 10.79 -15.70
N GLN A 30 -3.65 9.88 -15.72
CA GLN A 30 -3.76 8.78 -14.76
C GLN A 30 -2.57 7.82 -14.85
N ALA A 31 -2.13 7.45 -16.06
CA ALA A 31 -0.97 6.60 -16.26
C ALA A 31 0.32 7.22 -15.67
N SER A 32 0.48 8.54 -15.83
CA SER A 32 1.62 9.27 -15.26
C SER A 32 1.59 9.28 -13.72
N ILE A 33 0.40 9.40 -13.12
CA ILE A 33 0.22 9.30 -11.67
C ILE A 33 0.56 7.88 -11.17
N ILE A 34 0.08 6.84 -11.85
CA ILE A 34 0.36 5.45 -11.51
C ILE A 34 1.87 5.20 -11.55
N SER A 35 2.54 5.61 -12.64
CA SER A 35 4.00 5.46 -12.77
C SER A 35 4.76 6.17 -11.65
N THR A 36 4.30 7.36 -11.24
CA THR A 36 4.90 8.11 -10.13
C THR A 36 4.69 7.39 -8.80
N GLN A 37 3.50 6.82 -8.58
CA GLN A 37 3.20 6.06 -7.36
C GLN A 37 3.98 4.75 -7.30
N GLU A 38 4.15 4.05 -8.43
CA GLU A 38 4.97 2.84 -8.51
C GLU A 38 6.44 3.13 -8.18
N GLU A 39 6.98 4.24 -8.70
CA GLU A 39 8.34 4.67 -8.38
C GLU A 39 8.50 5.04 -6.89
N GLN A 40 7.52 5.74 -6.31
CA GLN A 40 7.50 6.04 -4.87
C GLN A 40 7.39 4.78 -4.02
N LEU A 41 6.58 3.80 -4.42
CA LEU A 41 6.46 2.51 -3.73
C LEU A 41 7.75 1.69 -3.83
N ALA A 42 8.41 1.67 -4.99
CA ALA A 42 9.70 1.03 -5.17
C ALA A 42 10.79 1.70 -4.32
N ALA A 43 10.83 3.04 -4.31
CA ALA A 43 11.75 3.79 -3.47
C ALA A 43 11.49 3.55 -1.96
N ALA A 44 10.22 3.51 -1.55
CA ALA A 44 9.82 3.20 -0.17
C ALA A 44 10.14 1.75 0.21
N ALA A 45 10.03 0.79 -0.73
CA ALA A 45 10.41 -0.60 -0.51
C ALA A 45 11.93 -0.76 -0.35
N VAL A 46 12.74 0.00 -1.11
CA VAL A 46 14.20 0.01 -0.99
C VAL A 46 14.65 0.71 0.30
N GLN A 47 14.03 1.83 0.68
CA GLN A 47 14.30 2.48 1.98
C GLN A 47 13.83 1.62 3.16
N GLY A 48 12.74 0.86 2.98
CA GLY A 48 12.23 -0.12 3.93
C GLY A 48 13.02 -1.43 4.00
N ALA A 49 13.97 -1.67 3.10
CA ALA A 49 14.78 -2.90 3.10
C ALA A 49 15.76 -2.98 4.28
N GLY A 50 15.99 -1.88 5.00
CA GLY A 50 16.63 -1.86 6.33
C GLY A 50 15.65 -1.73 7.50
N ALA A 51 14.36 -1.48 7.23
CA ALA A 51 13.33 -1.32 8.24
C ALA A 51 12.75 -2.68 8.60
N LEU A 52 12.95 -3.06 9.85
CA LEU A 52 12.42 -4.30 10.39
C LEU A 52 10.89 -4.36 10.20
N SER A 53 10.36 -5.56 9.98
CA SER A 53 8.96 -5.71 9.59
C SER A 53 7.97 -5.32 10.69
N VAL A 54 6.89 -4.65 10.28
CA VAL A 54 5.71 -4.44 11.12
C VAL A 54 4.74 -5.59 10.90
N VAL A 55 4.24 -6.15 11.99
CA VAL A 55 3.23 -7.20 12.04
C VAL A 55 2.03 -6.73 12.83
N THR A 56 0.84 -7.26 12.51
CA THR A 56 -0.40 -6.86 13.17
C THR A 56 -0.99 -8.06 13.89
N HIS A 57 -1.31 -7.90 15.17
CA HIS A 57 -1.95 -8.93 15.99
C HIS A 57 -2.98 -8.27 16.93
N ASP A 58 -4.20 -8.82 16.98
CA ASP A 58 -5.29 -8.32 17.83
C ASP A 58 -5.59 -6.81 17.68
N LYS A 59 -5.63 -6.30 16.44
CA LYS A 59 -5.75 -4.87 16.07
C LYS A 59 -4.58 -3.98 16.48
N LYS A 60 -3.58 -4.53 17.16
CA LYS A 60 -2.37 -3.84 17.56
C LYS A 60 -1.26 -4.05 16.53
N ARG A 61 -0.43 -3.03 16.33
CA ARG A 61 0.73 -3.12 15.43
C ARG A 61 2.00 -3.30 16.26
N TYR A 62 2.86 -4.21 15.85
CA TYR A 62 4.14 -4.49 16.50
C TYR A 62 5.28 -4.37 15.50
N GLN A 63 6.35 -3.67 15.87
CA GLN A 63 7.58 -3.59 15.10
C GLN A 63 8.51 -4.70 15.58
N VAL A 64 8.96 -5.54 14.66
CA VAL A 64 9.98 -6.53 14.97
C VAL A 64 11.29 -5.76 15.18
N LEU A 65 12.00 -5.97 16.29
CA LEU A 65 13.27 -5.29 16.57
C LEU A 65 14.50 -6.08 16.07
N ALA A 66 14.31 -7.35 15.71
CA ALA A 66 15.37 -8.25 15.29
C ALA A 66 15.14 -8.78 13.87
N GLY A 67 16.14 -8.66 13.00
CA GLY A 67 16.05 -9.19 11.63
C GLY A 67 15.92 -10.72 11.58
N ARG A 68 16.53 -11.40 12.54
CA ARG A 68 16.45 -12.84 12.73
C ARG A 68 16.58 -13.17 14.21
N PHE A 69 15.79 -14.10 14.70
CA PHE A 69 15.83 -14.56 16.09
C PHE A 69 15.54 -16.06 16.14
N SER A 70 15.84 -16.69 17.28
CA SER A 70 15.58 -18.11 17.50
C SER A 70 14.41 -18.28 18.46
N LEU A 71 13.36 -18.95 18.01
CA LEU A 71 12.15 -19.23 18.78
C LEU A 71 12.01 -20.75 18.90
N LYS A 72 12.06 -21.28 20.13
CA LYS A 72 12.02 -22.74 20.41
C LYS A 72 13.07 -23.55 19.62
N GLY A 73 14.26 -22.99 19.43
CA GLY A 73 15.36 -23.62 18.68
C GLY A 73 15.24 -23.50 17.15
N VAL A 74 14.20 -22.86 16.63
CA VAL A 74 14.02 -22.60 15.20
C VAL A 74 14.42 -21.16 14.91
N SER A 75 15.34 -20.96 13.95
CA SER A 75 15.67 -19.63 13.46
C SER A 75 14.56 -19.09 12.56
N ILE A 76 14.02 -17.92 12.89
CA ILE A 76 12.92 -17.26 12.20
C ILE A 76 13.35 -15.83 11.85
N THR A 77 12.99 -15.37 10.66
CA THR A 77 13.27 -13.99 10.21
C THR A 77 12.04 -13.11 10.38
N HIS A 78 12.25 -11.79 10.41
CA HIS A 78 11.16 -10.83 10.53
C HIS A 78 10.12 -10.93 9.38
N GLN A 79 10.53 -11.43 8.20
CA GLN A 79 9.63 -11.70 7.07
C GLN A 79 8.69 -12.89 7.34
N GLU A 80 9.20 -13.95 7.95
CA GLU A 80 8.41 -15.14 8.29
C GLU A 80 7.29 -14.81 9.29
N LEU A 81 7.49 -13.83 10.18
CA LEU A 81 6.45 -13.36 11.11
C LEU A 81 5.23 -12.76 10.41
N LYS A 82 5.41 -12.13 9.23
CA LYS A 82 4.27 -11.62 8.45
C LYS A 82 3.38 -12.76 7.94
N SER A 83 3.97 -13.91 7.64
CA SER A 83 3.27 -15.09 7.13
C SER A 83 2.74 -16.01 8.24
N LYS A 84 3.23 -15.85 9.47
CA LYS A 84 2.92 -16.75 10.60
C LYS A 84 2.37 -15.96 11.80
N PRO A 85 1.06 -15.65 11.80
CA PRO A 85 0.41 -14.89 12.88
C PRO A 85 0.49 -15.61 14.24
N GLU A 86 0.57 -16.94 14.25
CA GLU A 86 0.72 -17.75 15.47
C GLU A 86 2.03 -17.43 16.22
N LEU A 87 3.12 -17.16 15.49
CA LEU A 87 4.40 -16.78 16.10
C LEU A 87 4.37 -15.37 16.65
N VAL A 88 3.69 -14.45 15.94
CA VAL A 88 3.49 -13.08 16.41
C VAL A 88 2.68 -13.12 17.70
N GLN A 89 1.58 -13.88 17.72
CA GLN A 89 0.78 -14.10 18.92
C GLN A 89 1.63 -14.62 20.07
N GLN A 90 2.42 -15.67 19.85
CA GLN A 90 3.26 -16.25 20.89
C GLN A 90 4.28 -15.24 21.44
N LEU A 91 4.90 -14.45 20.56
CA LEU A 91 5.83 -13.38 20.96
C LEU A 91 5.14 -12.26 21.75
N VAL A 92 3.90 -11.93 21.40
CA VAL A 92 3.09 -10.94 22.12
C VAL A 92 2.68 -11.47 23.49
N GLU A 93 2.20 -12.71 23.57
CA GLU A 93 1.82 -13.36 24.83
C GLU A 93 3.03 -13.52 25.77
N GLU A 94 4.19 -13.91 25.22
CA GLU A 94 5.45 -14.01 25.96
C GLU A 94 6.07 -12.65 26.33
N ASN A 95 5.45 -11.53 25.94
CA ASN A 95 6.00 -10.17 26.11
C ASN A 95 7.46 -10.10 25.62
N SER A 96 7.71 -10.70 24.47
CA SER A 96 9.05 -10.85 23.94
C SER A 96 9.66 -9.48 23.64
N PRO A 97 10.91 -9.20 24.06
CA PRO A 97 11.60 -7.95 23.74
C PRO A 97 11.92 -7.82 22.24
N LEU A 98 11.59 -8.83 21.44
CA LEU A 98 11.74 -8.84 19.99
C LEU A 98 10.61 -8.10 19.26
N LEU A 99 9.48 -7.84 19.95
CA LEU A 99 8.36 -7.08 19.43
C LEU A 99 8.18 -5.80 20.24
N GLU A 100 8.18 -4.66 19.55
CA GLU A 100 7.81 -3.38 20.13
C GLU A 100 6.39 -3.03 19.73
N LEU A 101 5.49 -2.84 20.71
CA LEU A 101 4.13 -2.39 20.44
C LEU A 101 4.17 -0.94 19.92
N ILE A 102 3.57 -0.70 18.76
CA ILE A 102 3.57 0.59 18.05
C ILE A 102 2.18 1.27 18.00
N GLU A 103 1.15 0.82 18.73
CA GLU A 103 -0.09 1.62 18.83
C GLU A 103 0.21 2.95 19.56
N GLU A 104 -0.04 4.17 19.09
CA GLU A 104 -0.96 4.78 18.10
C GLU A 104 -0.17 5.57 17.00
N PRO A 105 -0.80 6.22 15.97
CA PRO A 105 -0.09 6.94 14.92
C PRO A 105 0.55 8.23 15.46
N ALA A 106 1.73 8.11 16.05
CA ALA A 106 2.58 9.25 16.33
C ALA A 106 3.28 9.68 15.04
N LYS A 107 2.58 10.51 14.28
CA LYS A 107 3.11 11.63 13.48
C LYS A 107 4.62 11.82 13.68
N ALA A 108 5.42 11.38 12.71
CA ALA A 108 6.81 11.85 12.61
C ALA A 108 6.74 13.35 12.32
N ALA A 109 7.22 14.13 13.30
CA ALA A 109 7.37 15.57 13.25
C ALA A 109 8.56 15.99 12.38
#